data_AF-A0A1H3LY81-F1
#
_entry.id   AF-A0A1H3LY81-F1
#
_cell.length_a   1.000
_cell.length_b   1.000
_cell.length_c   1.000
_cell.angle_alpha   90.00
_cell.angle_beta   90.00
_cell.angle_gamma   90.00
#
_symmetry.space_group_name_H-M   'P 1'
#
loop_
_entity.id
_entity.type
_entity.pdbx_description
1 polymer ?
#
loop_
_entity_poly.entity_id
_entity_poly.type
_entity_poly.pdbx_seq_one_letter_code
_entity_poly.pdbx_strand_id
1 'polypeptide(L)'
;MVYLVSSVDRVEAAGLPWVASDANCASALTRFSSSVEELAKLIDWPLMQEKIWKSTDEDPDRKRRRMAEFLVHREFPLEIVAGYVVRTRERRHELQQVLTAAGTNDVYVDVRPDWYYGYRRREVET
;
A
#
# COMPACT_ATOMS: atom_id res chain seq x y z
N MET A 1 -3.91 -8.34 9.76
CA MET A 1 -3.31 -7.31 8.88
C MET A 1 -4.42 -6.72 8.02
N VAL A 2 -4.55 -5.39 8.05
CA VAL A 2 -5.52 -4.62 7.26
C VAL A 2 -4.71 -3.67 6.39
N TYR A 3 -5.06 -3.57 5.11
CA TYR A 3 -4.51 -2.53 4.23
C TYR A 3 -5.44 -1.32 4.25
N LEU A 4 -4.88 -0.13 4.44
CA LEU A 4 -5.55 1.13 4.18
C LEU A 4 -5.18 1.56 2.76
N VAL A 5 -6.18 1.87 1.95
CA VAL A 5 -6.00 2.18 0.53
C VAL A 5 -6.28 3.66 0.31
N SER A 6 -5.42 4.34 -0.44
CA SER A 6 -5.62 5.70 -0.93
C SER A 6 -4.99 5.85 -2.31
N SER A 7 -4.98 7.06 -2.86
CA SER A 7 -4.37 7.40 -4.15
C SER A 7 -3.49 8.64 -4.03
N VAL A 8 -2.53 8.76 -4.95
CA VAL A 8 -1.69 9.96 -5.08
C VAL A 8 -2.56 11.21 -5.26
N ASP A 9 -3.59 11.15 -6.11
CA ASP A 9 -4.51 12.27 -6.36
C ASP A 9 -5.19 12.78 -5.08
N ARG A 10 -5.53 11.89 -4.15
CA ARG A 10 -6.15 12.28 -2.87
C ARG A 10 -5.15 12.97 -1.93
N VAL A 11 -3.89 12.52 -1.93
CA VAL A 11 -2.81 13.14 -1.17
C VAL A 11 -2.51 14.53 -1.73
N GLU A 12 -2.43 14.66 -3.05
CA GLU A 12 -2.24 15.93 -3.76
C GLU A 12 -3.38 16.91 -3.51
N ALA A 13 -4.64 16.46 -3.65
CA ALA A 13 -5.80 17.30 -3.40
C ALA A 13 -5.90 17.77 -1.95
N ALA A 14 -5.37 16.98 -1.00
CA ALA A 14 -5.28 17.35 0.41
C ALA A 14 -4.07 18.27 0.72
N GLY A 15 -3.21 18.55 -0.25
CA GLY A 15 -2.03 19.42 -0.09
C GLY A 15 -0.99 18.86 0.87
N LEU A 16 -0.93 17.54 1.04
CA LEU A 16 -0.02 16.91 1.99
C LEU A 16 1.38 16.79 1.39
N PRO A 17 2.45 17.21 2.10
CA PRO A 17 3.81 16.99 1.63
C PRO A 17 4.12 15.50 1.56
N TRP A 18 4.65 15.04 0.43
CA TRP A 18 5.03 13.65 0.23
C TRP A 18 6.33 13.52 -0.56
N VAL A 19 6.92 12.34 -0.48
CA VAL A 19 8.04 11.92 -1.32
C VAL A 19 7.84 10.46 -1.73
N ALA A 20 8.04 10.17 -3.01
CA ALA A 20 8.10 8.83 -3.55
C ALA A 20 9.54 8.42 -3.80
N SER A 21 9.80 7.12 -3.70
CA SER A 21 11.10 6.52 -3.96
C SER A 21 10.99 5.37 -4.94
N ASP A 22 12.02 5.17 -5.77
CA ASP A 22 12.06 4.04 -6.72
C ASP A 22 12.36 2.68 -6.07
N ALA A 23 12.56 2.67 -4.75
CA ALA A 23 12.89 1.53 -3.91
C ALA A 23 12.63 1.86 -2.45
N ASN A 24 13.01 0.95 -1.54
CA ASN A 24 12.95 1.24 -0.11
C ASN A 24 13.82 2.47 0.23
N CYS A 25 13.29 3.40 1.01
CA CYS A 25 13.94 4.69 1.30
C CYS A 25 15.27 4.57 2.05
N ALA A 26 15.52 3.45 2.74
CA ALA A 26 16.79 3.23 3.45
C ALA A 26 17.91 2.67 2.53
N SER A 27 17.61 2.36 1.27
CA SER A 27 18.62 1.87 0.32
C SER A 27 19.50 3.00 -0.20
N ALA A 28 20.82 2.75 -0.27
CA ALA A 28 21.81 3.74 -0.70
C ALA A 28 21.68 4.19 -2.17
N LEU A 29 20.95 3.43 -3.01
CA LEU A 29 20.79 3.68 -4.44
C LEU A 29 19.41 4.26 -4.79
N THR A 30 18.66 4.72 -3.79
CA THR A 30 17.27 5.19 -3.97
C THR A 30 17.22 6.58 -4.57
N ARG A 31 16.40 6.72 -5.62
CA ARG A 31 16.02 8.03 -6.18
C ARG A 31 14.68 8.46 -5.61
N PHE A 32 14.52 9.77 -5.46
CA PHE A 32 13.33 10.37 -4.88
C PHE A 32 12.68 11.37 -5.83
N SER A 33 11.36 11.49 -5.76
CA SER A 33 10.61 12.57 -6.40
C SER A 33 9.42 12.97 -5.53
N SER A 34 9.02 14.23 -5.64
CA SER A 34 7.79 14.78 -5.08
C SER A 34 6.90 15.39 -6.18
N SER A 35 7.03 14.90 -7.43
CA SER A 35 6.24 15.32 -8.59
C SER A 35 5.44 14.14 -9.12
N VAL A 36 4.14 14.34 -9.30
CA VAL A 36 3.23 13.32 -9.85
C VAL A 36 3.65 12.94 -11.27
N GLU A 37 4.06 13.93 -12.07
CA GLU A 37 4.48 13.75 -13.45
C GLU A 37 5.71 12.84 -13.58
N GLU A 38 6.58 12.84 -12.57
CA GLU A 38 7.77 12.00 -12.54
C GLU A 38 7.51 10.56 -12.06
N LEU A 39 6.40 10.30 -11.35
CA LEU A 39 6.07 8.95 -10.85
C LEU A 39 5.97 7.91 -11.97
N ALA A 40 5.46 8.31 -13.14
CA ALA A 40 5.38 7.44 -14.32
C ALA A 40 6.75 6.92 -14.78
N LYS A 41 7.82 7.68 -14.52
CA LYS A 41 9.21 7.35 -14.89
C LYS A 41 9.99 6.75 -13.72
N LEU A 42 9.71 7.20 -12.50
CA LEU A 42 10.41 6.78 -11.29
C LEU A 42 10.08 5.32 -10.93
N ILE A 43 8.81 4.94 -11.08
CA ILE A 43 8.28 3.65 -10.63
C ILE A 43 8.22 2.67 -11.79
N ASP A 44 8.72 1.45 -11.58
CA ASP A 44 8.52 0.33 -12.51
C ASP A 44 7.10 -0.23 -12.37
N TRP A 45 6.13 0.42 -13.03
CA TRP A 45 4.72 0.02 -13.00
C TRP A 45 4.45 -1.40 -13.52
N PRO A 46 5.07 -1.87 -14.62
CA PRO A 46 4.98 -3.27 -15.01
C PRO A 46 5.37 -4.23 -13.87
N LEU A 47 6.51 -4.00 -13.21
CA LEU A 47 6.97 -4.83 -12.10
C LEU A 47 6.04 -4.79 -10.89
N MET A 48 5.40 -3.64 -10.60
CA MET A 48 4.44 -3.51 -9.51
C MET A 48 3.23 -4.42 -9.66
N GLN A 49 2.84 -4.71 -10.91
CA GLN A 49 1.70 -5.58 -11.24
C GLN A 49 2.08 -7.07 -11.25
N GLU A 50 3.36 -7.40 -11.20
CA GLU A 50 3.79 -8.79 -11.24
C GLU A 50 3.50 -9.52 -9.93
N LYS A 51 3.18 -10.82 -10.04
CA LYS A 51 3.01 -11.73 -8.90
C LYS A 51 4.34 -12.30 -8.38
N ILE A 52 5.36 -12.34 -9.24
CA ILE A 52 6.68 -12.92 -8.93
C ILE A 52 7.74 -11.87 -9.27
N TRP A 53 8.23 -11.19 -8.25
CA TRP A 53 9.22 -10.11 -8.33
C TRP A 53 10.57 -10.52 -7.74
N LYS A 54 10.88 -11.82 -7.72
CA LYS A 54 12.23 -12.27 -7.33
C LYS A 54 13.23 -11.78 -8.37
N SER A 55 14.39 -11.34 -7.91
CA SER A 55 15.55 -11.05 -8.75
C SER A 55 15.90 -12.25 -9.63
N THR A 56 16.30 -11.97 -10.86
CA THR A 56 16.82 -12.96 -11.81
C THR A 56 18.26 -12.59 -12.19
N ASP A 57 18.93 -13.45 -12.96
CA ASP A 57 20.29 -13.18 -13.42
C ASP A 57 20.31 -12.01 -14.44
N GLU A 58 19.24 -11.88 -15.23
CA GLU A 58 19.06 -10.80 -16.21
C GLU A 58 18.61 -9.48 -15.57
N ASP A 59 17.92 -9.55 -14.43
CA ASP A 59 17.39 -8.38 -13.71
C ASP A 59 17.52 -8.60 -12.19
N PRO A 60 18.72 -8.34 -11.64
CA PRO A 60 19.01 -8.59 -10.23
C PRO A 60 18.32 -7.59 -9.28
N ASP A 61 17.86 -6.44 -9.79
CA ASP A 61 17.35 -5.31 -8.99
C ASP A 61 15.82 -5.32 -8.77
N ARG A 62 15.11 -6.33 -9.28
CA ARG A 62 13.63 -6.44 -9.21
C ARG A 62 13.09 -6.30 -7.80
N LYS A 63 13.69 -7.02 -6.84
CA LYS A 63 13.23 -6.96 -5.44
C LYS A 63 13.37 -5.54 -4.88
N ARG A 64 14.46 -4.85 -5.17
CA ARG A 64 14.70 -3.47 -4.72
C ARG A 64 13.62 -2.55 -5.29
N ARG A 65 13.42 -2.58 -6.60
CA ARG A 65 12.44 -1.73 -7.30
C ARG A 65 11.01 -2.01 -6.89
N ARG A 66 10.67 -3.27 -6.55
CA ARG A 66 9.34 -3.64 -6.03
C ARG A 66 9.02 -3.02 -4.67
N MET A 67 10.04 -2.64 -3.91
CA MET A 67 9.93 -1.99 -2.60
C MET A 67 9.86 -0.46 -2.71
N ALA A 68 9.48 0.10 -3.85
CA ALA A 68 9.18 1.53 -3.95
C ALA A 68 8.19 1.97 -2.86
N GLU A 69 8.39 3.17 -2.32
CA GLU A 69 7.58 3.72 -1.24
C GLU A 69 6.96 5.06 -1.66
N PHE A 70 5.81 5.36 -1.08
CA PHE A 70 5.18 6.66 -1.16
C PHE A 70 4.94 7.13 0.28
N LEU A 71 5.68 8.15 0.70
CA LEU A 71 5.74 8.58 2.09
C LEU A 71 5.10 9.96 2.24
N VAL A 72 4.05 10.05 3.03
CA VAL A 72 3.45 11.32 3.46
C VAL A 72 4.16 11.80 4.72
N HIS A 73 4.49 13.09 4.77
CA HIS A 73 5.23 13.67 5.87
C HIS A 73 4.39 13.74 7.16
N ARG A 74 4.92 13.16 8.24
CA ARG A 74 4.39 13.12 9.61
C ARG A 74 3.12 12.30 9.80
N GLU A 75 2.01 12.71 9.18
CA GLU A 75 0.67 12.19 9.49
C GLU A 75 -0.12 11.94 8.21
N PHE A 76 -0.82 10.81 8.15
CA PHE A 76 -1.72 10.46 7.06
C PHE A 76 -3.17 10.54 7.57
N PRO A 77 -3.97 11.51 7.11
CA PRO A 77 -5.36 11.67 7.56
C PRO A 77 -6.23 10.48 7.15
N LEU A 78 -7.09 10.00 8.05
CA LEU A 78 -7.99 8.87 7.74
C LEU A 78 -9.10 9.29 6.76
N GLU A 79 -9.41 10.57 6.68
CA GLU A 79 -10.44 11.16 5.81
C GLU A 79 -10.12 10.96 4.32
N ILE A 80 -8.83 10.84 3.98
CA ILE A 80 -8.38 10.60 2.61
C ILE A 80 -8.15 9.13 2.29
N VAL A 81 -8.42 8.21 3.24
CA VAL A 81 -8.47 6.77 2.96
C VAL A 81 -9.68 6.48 2.09
N ALA A 82 -9.47 5.80 0.96
CA ALA A 82 -10.50 5.37 0.03
C ALA A 82 -11.25 4.12 0.50
N GLY A 83 -10.58 3.31 1.31
CA GLY A 83 -11.18 2.14 1.93
C GLY A 83 -10.16 1.24 2.57
N TYR A 84 -10.64 0.10 3.02
CA TYR A 84 -9.87 -0.90 3.74
C TYR A 84 -9.93 -2.23 2.99
N VAL A 85 -8.84 -2.96 3.01
CA VAL A 85 -8.77 -4.29 2.41
C VAL A 85 -8.31 -5.30 3.45
N VAL A 86 -9.04 -6.40 3.52
CA VAL A 86 -8.78 -7.53 4.41
C VAL A 86 -8.66 -8.83 3.63
N ARG A 87 -8.13 -9.87 4.26
CA ARG A 87 -7.92 -11.17 3.62
C ARG A 87 -9.20 -12.01 3.53
N THR A 88 -10.05 -11.97 4.57
CA THR A 88 -11.18 -12.89 4.72
C THR A 88 -12.45 -12.15 5.12
N ARG A 89 -13.60 -12.82 4.99
CA ARG A 89 -14.91 -12.23 5.32
C ARG A 89 -15.08 -12.02 6.81
N GLU A 90 -14.51 -12.91 7.62
CA GLU A 90 -14.47 -12.87 9.07
C GLU A 90 -13.74 -11.59 9.52
N ARG A 91 -12.55 -11.34 8.97
CA ARG A 91 -11.80 -10.10 9.22
C ARG A 91 -12.52 -8.85 8.73
N ARG A 92 -13.32 -8.96 7.66
CA ARG A 92 -14.15 -7.84 7.20
C ARG A 92 -15.21 -7.51 8.24
N HIS A 93 -15.88 -8.52 8.77
CA HIS A 93 -16.90 -8.33 9.80
C HIS A 93 -16.32 -7.72 11.07
N GLU A 94 -15.21 -8.27 11.58
CA GLU A 94 -14.49 -7.72 12.74
C GLU A 94 -14.08 -6.26 12.52
N LEU A 95 -13.49 -5.94 11.37
CA LEU A 95 -13.08 -4.58 11.05
C LEU A 95 -14.26 -3.62 10.99
N GLN A 96 -15.38 -4.05 10.40
CA GLN A 96 -16.60 -3.24 10.36
C GLN A 96 -17.14 -2.95 11.74
N GLN A 97 -17.14 -3.92 12.66
CA GLN A 97 -17.55 -3.69 14.04
C GLN A 97 -16.66 -2.66 14.73
N VAL A 98 -15.33 -2.74 14.55
CA VAL A 98 -14.38 -1.78 15.12
C VAL A 98 -14.60 -0.37 14.55
N LEU A 99 -14.78 -0.24 13.24
CA LEU A 99 -15.01 1.05 12.59
C LEU A 99 -16.33 1.69 13.03
N THR A 100 -17.42 0.91 13.08
CA THR A 100 -18.72 1.37 13.60
C THR A 100 -18.61 1.81 15.06
N ALA A 101 -17.92 1.05 15.91
CA ALA A 101 -17.71 1.41 17.31
C ALA A 101 -16.88 2.69 17.48
N ALA A 102 -15.98 2.98 16.54
CA ALA A 102 -15.21 4.23 16.48
C ALA A 102 -16.00 5.42 15.89
N GLY A 103 -17.26 5.21 15.47
CA GLY A 103 -18.10 6.24 14.85
C GLY A 103 -17.83 6.43 13.35
N THR A 104 -17.02 5.58 12.74
CA THR A 104 -16.69 5.62 11.31
C THR A 104 -17.62 4.69 10.54
N ASN A 105 -18.77 5.21 10.13
CA ASN A 105 -19.77 4.47 9.37
C ASN A 105 -19.56 4.60 7.84
N ASP A 106 -20.18 3.72 7.07
CA ASP A 106 -20.21 3.75 5.59
C ASP A 106 -18.84 3.66 4.88
N VAL A 107 -17.84 3.09 5.57
CA VAL A 107 -16.52 2.81 5.01
C VAL A 107 -16.52 1.62 4.06
N TYR A 108 -15.87 1.81 2.91
CA TYR A 108 -15.64 0.72 1.96
C TYR A 108 -14.63 -0.28 2.53
N VAL A 109 -15.07 -1.53 2.73
CA VAL A 109 -14.21 -2.66 3.14
C VAL A 109 -14.36 -3.80 2.15
N ASP A 110 -13.26 -4.19 1.52
CA ASP A 110 -13.20 -5.26 0.52
C ASP A 110 -12.33 -6.45 0.96
N VAL A 111 -12.60 -7.62 0.38
CA VAL A 111 -11.87 -8.87 0.67
C VAL A 111 -11.00 -9.23 -0.52
N ARG A 112 -9.67 -9.13 -0.36
CA ARG A 112 -8.68 -9.46 -1.41
C ARG A 112 -7.64 -10.46 -0.91
N PRO A 113 -7.94 -11.77 -0.94
CA PRO A 113 -7.03 -12.78 -0.42
C PRO A 113 -5.68 -12.82 -1.16
N ASP A 114 -5.68 -12.47 -2.44
CA ASP A 114 -4.54 -12.44 -3.35
C ASP A 114 -3.49 -11.37 -3.02
N TRP A 115 -3.86 -10.35 -2.23
CA TRP A 115 -2.93 -9.32 -1.74
C TRP A 115 -2.06 -9.79 -0.56
N TYR A 116 -2.32 -10.99 -0.01
CA TYR A 116 -1.65 -11.53 1.17
C TYR A 116 -0.69 -12.65 0.78
N TYR A 117 0.57 -12.29 0.53
CA TYR A 117 1.62 -13.26 0.18
C TYR A 117 2.06 -14.10 1.39
N GLY A 118 2.26 -15.41 1.19
CA GLY A 118 2.91 -16.30 2.18
C GLY A 118 2.08 -16.65 3.44
N TYR A 119 0.90 -16.08 3.64
CA TYR A 119 0.05 -16.37 4.80
C TYR A 119 -0.73 -17.68 4.65
N ARG A 120 -0.07 -18.80 4.92
CA ARG A 120 -0.71 -20.06 5.36
C ARG A 120 -0.51 -20.25 6.86
N ARG A 121 -1.23 -19.49 7.70
CA ARG A 121 -1.32 -19.78 9.14
C ARG A 121 -2.75 -19.63 9.64
N ARG A 122 -3.13 -20.60 10.49
CA ARG A 122 -4.45 -20.80 11.10
C ARG A 122 -4.96 -19.50 11.71
N GLU A 123 -6.23 -19.22 11.49
CA GLU A 123 -6.92 -18.16 12.22
C GLU A 123 -6.92 -18.55 13.69
N VAL A 124 -6.61 -17.58 14.56
CA VAL A 124 -6.69 -17.77 16.00
C VAL A 124 -8.18 -17.89 16.31
N GLU A 125 -8.64 -19.12 16.56
CA GLU A 125 -9.93 -19.35 17.20
C GLU A 125 -9.88 -18.63 18.55
N THR A 126 -10.85 -17.73 18.76
CA THR A 126 -11.05 -17.01 20.02
C THR A 126 -12.17 -17.69 20.79
#